data_AF-A0AAX4F466-F1
#
_entry.id   AF-A0AAX4F466-F1
#
_cell.length_a   1.000
_cell.length_b   1.000
_cell.length_c   1.000
_cell.angle_alpha   90.00
_cell.angle_beta   90.00
_cell.angle_gamma   90.00
#
_symmetry.space_group_name_H-M   'P 1'
#
loop_
_entity.id
_entity.type
_entity.pdbx_description
1 polymer ?
#
loop_
_entity_poly.entity_id
_entity_poly.type
_entity_poly.pdbx_seq_one_letter_code
_entity_poly.pdbx_strand_id
1 'polypeptide(L)'
;MSATANRIYDVTITPDNVAAYQAGIRHLSGIRRQLMNVDPDEQLETHLERLGEGAGKTKGIIYFCAGITRDRHGIKFRELSADEQSAVRKAMLALFVDINSIPKNLI
;
A
#
# COMPACT_ATOMS: atom_id res chain seq x y z
N MET A 1 25.16 19.79 5.80
CA MET A 1 23.71 19.50 5.82
C MET A 1 23.31 19.16 4.40
N SER A 2 23.12 17.88 4.07
CA SER A 2 22.80 17.44 2.71
C SER A 2 21.30 17.26 2.59
N ALA A 3 20.64 18.11 1.82
CA ALA A 3 19.25 17.93 1.43
C ALA A 3 19.19 16.75 0.46
N THR A 4 18.70 15.60 0.92
CA THR A 4 18.32 14.49 0.03
C THR A 4 17.17 14.97 -0.84
N ALA A 5 17.50 15.35 -2.08
CA ALA A 5 16.53 15.66 -3.11
C ALA A 5 15.55 14.50 -3.22
N ASN A 6 14.28 14.79 -2.95
CA ASN A 6 13.16 13.90 -3.22
C ASN A 6 13.15 13.70 -4.74
N ARG A 7 13.77 12.63 -5.24
CA ARG A 7 13.64 12.23 -6.64
C ARG A 7 12.21 11.75 -6.83
N ILE A 8 11.32 12.68 -7.16
CA ILE A 8 10.07 12.35 -7.84
C ILE A 8 10.53 11.71 -9.15
N TYR A 9 10.37 10.40 -9.26
CA TYR A 9 10.58 9.71 -10.52
C TYR A 9 9.55 10.26 -11.50
N ASP A 10 9.99 11.12 -12.42
CA ASP A 10 9.15 11.55 -13.54
C ASP A 10 9.03 10.34 -14.48
N VAL A 11 7.98 9.55 -14.28
CA VAL A 11 7.67 8.41 -15.16
C VAL A 11 6.95 8.96 -16.37
N THR A 12 7.71 9.55 -17.30
CA THR A 12 7.16 9.85 -18.62
C THR A 12 6.66 8.55 -19.26
N ILE A 13 5.38 8.50 -19.62
CA ILE A 13 4.80 7.33 -20.29
C ILE A 13 5.36 7.31 -21.71
N THR A 14 6.20 6.31 -21.98
CA THR A 14 6.79 6.02 -23.29
C THR A 14 6.07 4.84 -23.92
N PRO A 15 6.03 4.69 -25.25
CA PRO A 15 5.44 3.52 -25.91
C PRO A 15 5.90 2.19 -25.32
N ASP A 16 7.16 2.09 -24.91
CA ASP A 16 7.79 0.89 -24.37
C ASP A 16 7.37 0.56 -22.92
N ASN A 17 6.77 1.52 -22.19
CA ASN A 17 6.34 1.34 -20.81
C ASN A 17 4.81 1.44 -20.60
N VAL A 18 4.03 1.72 -21.67
CA VAL A 18 2.55 1.83 -21.61
C VAL A 18 1.93 0.58 -20.99
N ALA A 19 2.39 -0.61 -21.37
CA ALA A 19 1.87 -1.87 -20.84
C ALA A 19 2.13 -2.01 -19.32
N ALA A 20 3.34 -1.64 -18.87
CA ALA A 20 3.70 -1.65 -17.45
C ALA A 20 2.90 -0.60 -16.67
N TYR A 21 2.71 0.59 -17.24
CA TYR A 21 1.88 1.65 -16.68
C TYR A 21 0.42 1.18 -16.49
N GLN A 22 -0.19 0.62 -17.53
CA GLN A 22 -1.57 0.10 -17.45
C GLN A 22 -1.72 -1.06 -16.45
N ALA A 23 -0.68 -1.88 -16.29
CA ALA A 23 -0.65 -2.94 -15.28
C ALA A 23 -0.56 -2.34 -13.86
N GLY A 24 0.27 -1.32 -13.66
CA GLY A 24 0.40 -0.58 -12.41
C GLY A 24 -0.91 0.09 -12.00
N ILE A 25 -1.57 0.78 -12.94
CA ILE A 25 -2.90 1.38 -12.75
C ILE A 25 -3.93 0.33 -12.33
N ARG A 26 -4.03 -0.80 -13.04
CA ARG A 26 -4.94 -1.90 -12.67
C ARG A 26 -4.67 -2.43 -11.27
N HIS A 27 -3.39 -2.50 -10.88
CA HIS A 27 -3.00 -2.94 -9.54
C HIS A 27 -3.45 -1.93 -8.47
N LEU A 28 -3.22 -0.64 -8.70
CA LEU A 28 -3.65 0.44 -7.81
C LEU A 28 -5.17 0.51 -7.68
N SER A 29 -5.93 0.35 -8.76
CA SER A 29 -7.40 0.23 -8.70
C SER A 29 -7.85 -0.97 -7.85
N GLY A 30 -7.13 -2.09 -7.93
CA GLY A 30 -7.38 -3.28 -7.10
C GLY A 30 -7.15 -3.02 -5.61
N ILE A 31 -6.02 -2.36 -5.27
CA ILE A 31 -5.71 -1.95 -3.90
C ILE A 31 -6.74 -0.93 -3.41
N ARG A 32 -7.10 0.08 -4.23
CA ARG A 32 -8.14 1.06 -3.92
C ARG A 32 -9.44 0.36 -3.55
N ARG A 33 -9.87 -0.61 -4.35
CA ARG A 33 -11.12 -1.35 -4.08
C ARG A 33 -11.10 -2.08 -2.74
N GLN A 34 -9.93 -2.59 -2.34
CA GLN A 34 -9.78 -3.30 -1.07
C GLN A 34 -9.70 -2.34 0.12
N LEU A 35 -9.00 -1.21 -0.03
CA LEU A 35 -8.83 -0.21 1.03
C LEU A 35 -10.03 0.73 1.20
N MET A 36 -10.77 1.07 0.14
CA MET A 36 -11.89 2.03 0.17
C MET A 36 -13.16 1.51 0.83
N ASN A 37 -13.27 0.21 1.05
CA ASN A 37 -14.42 -0.37 1.75
C ASN A 37 -14.22 -0.41 3.28
N VAL A 38 -13.21 0.31 3.79
CA VAL A 38 -12.78 0.21 5.18
C VAL A 38 -12.55 1.60 5.71
N ASP A 39 -13.22 1.90 6.82
CA ASP A 39 -12.82 3.00 7.67
C ASP A 39 -11.50 2.61 8.38
N PRO A 40 -10.38 3.31 8.10
CA PRO A 40 -9.08 2.99 8.70
C PRO A 40 -9.06 3.16 10.23
N ASP A 41 -10.05 3.83 10.83
CA ASP A 41 -10.11 4.05 12.27
C ASP A 41 -10.91 2.96 13.01
N GLU A 42 -11.96 2.40 12.41
CA GLU A 42 -12.87 1.47 13.12
C GLU A 42 -12.59 -0.03 12.89
N GLN A 43 -11.96 -0.44 11.78
CA GLN A 43 -11.87 -1.88 11.42
C GLN A 43 -10.50 -2.35 10.89
N LEU A 44 -9.45 -1.56 11.12
CA LEU A 44 -8.12 -1.78 10.54
C LEU A 44 -7.53 -3.16 10.82
N GLU A 45 -7.57 -3.60 12.08
CA GLU A 45 -6.98 -4.87 12.50
C GLU A 45 -7.70 -6.07 11.87
N THR A 46 -9.02 -6.12 11.99
CA THR A 46 -9.86 -7.16 11.35
C THR A 46 -9.67 -7.18 9.84
N HIS A 47 -9.49 -6.02 9.20
CA HIS A 47 -9.26 -5.94 7.77
C HIS A 47 -7.87 -6.45 7.37
N LEU A 48 -6.82 -6.08 8.11
CA LEU A 48 -5.46 -6.55 7.86
C LEU A 48 -5.33 -8.07 8.03
N GLU A 49 -6.05 -8.64 9.00
CA GLU A 49 -6.15 -10.10 9.17
C GLU A 49 -6.83 -10.75 7.95
N ARG A 50 -7.97 -10.22 7.49
CA ARG A 50 -8.69 -10.71 6.30
C ARG A 50 -7.87 -10.57 5.01
N LEU A 51 -7.11 -9.50 4.86
CA LEU A 51 -6.19 -9.32 3.73
C LEU A 51 -5.11 -10.41 3.71
N GLY A 52 -4.67 -10.89 4.87
CA GLY A 52 -3.73 -12.01 4.98
C GLY A 52 -4.28 -13.35 4.49
N GLU A 53 -5.59 -13.55 4.56
CA GLU A 53 -6.26 -14.84 4.27
C GLU A 53 -6.63 -15.03 2.78
N GLY A 54 -6.87 -13.94 2.03
CA GLY A 54 -7.26 -14.02 0.61
C GLY A 54 -6.65 -12.95 -0.32
N ALA A 55 -5.98 -11.94 0.23
CA ALA A 55 -5.39 -10.81 -0.51
C ALA A 55 -3.94 -10.57 -0.10
N GLY A 56 -3.16 -11.65 0.08
CA GLY A 56 -1.82 -11.60 0.68
C GLY A 56 -0.84 -10.63 0.02
N LYS A 57 -1.06 -10.30 -1.27
CA LYS A 57 -0.30 -9.26 -1.99
C LYS A 57 -0.50 -7.86 -1.39
N THR A 58 -1.74 -7.50 -1.03
CA THR A 58 -2.08 -6.18 -0.47
C THR A 58 -1.54 -6.03 0.93
N LYS A 59 -1.67 -7.06 1.78
CA LYS A 59 -1.02 -7.08 3.10
C LYS A 59 0.50 -6.91 2.97
N GLY A 60 1.11 -7.64 2.03
CA GLY A 60 2.55 -7.55 1.78
C GLY A 60 3.01 -6.16 1.34
N ILE A 61 2.23 -5.45 0.53
CA ILE A 61 2.52 -4.06 0.13
C ILE A 61 2.48 -3.13 1.35
N ILE A 62 1.45 -3.24 2.19
CA ILE A 62 1.33 -2.42 3.40
C ILE A 62 2.50 -2.69 4.34
N TYR A 63 2.85 -3.97 4.54
CA TYR A 63 3.97 -4.38 5.40
C TYR A 63 5.31 -3.89 4.85
N PHE A 64 5.50 -3.97 3.53
CA PHE A 64 6.68 -3.42 2.88
C PHE A 64 6.78 -1.90 3.10
N CYS A 65 5.69 -1.14 2.91
CA CYS A 65 5.65 0.30 3.18
C CYS A 65 5.89 0.64 4.66
N ALA A 66 5.55 -0.28 5.57
CA ALA A 66 5.83 -0.16 7.00
C ALA A 66 7.26 -0.56 7.40
N GLY A 67 8.09 -0.97 6.43
CA GLY A 67 9.47 -1.42 6.68
C GLY A 67 9.59 -2.85 7.20
N ILE A 68 8.51 -3.65 7.17
CA ILE A 68 8.53 -5.05 7.58
C ILE A 68 9.13 -5.90 6.45
N THR A 69 10.12 -6.70 6.81
CA THR A 69 10.82 -7.58 5.87
C THR A 69 9.92 -8.68 5.34
N ARG A 70 10.19 -9.14 4.11
CA ARG A 70 9.30 -10.05 3.36
C ARG A 70 9.09 -11.40 4.06
N ASP A 71 10.11 -11.92 4.71
CA ASP A 71 10.06 -13.15 5.53
C ASP A 71 9.04 -13.04 6.67
N ARG A 72 8.74 -11.82 7.13
CA ARG A 72 7.80 -11.53 8.21
C ARG A 72 6.39 -11.18 7.73
N HIS A 73 6.13 -11.17 6.41
CA HIS A 73 4.79 -10.87 5.87
C HIS A 73 3.74 -11.95 6.19
N GLY A 74 4.19 -13.15 6.62
CA GLY A 74 3.30 -14.20 7.11
C GLY A 74 2.71 -13.93 8.50
N ILE A 75 3.36 -13.09 9.29
CA ILE A 75 2.94 -12.77 10.66
C ILE A 75 1.59 -12.04 10.64
N LYS A 76 0.74 -12.33 11.63
CA LYS A 76 -0.54 -11.65 11.80
C LYS A 76 -0.32 -10.24 12.37
N PHE A 77 -1.19 -9.30 12.05
CA PHE A 77 -1.01 -7.91 12.50
C PHE A 77 -0.94 -7.82 14.03
N ARG A 78 -1.81 -8.56 14.73
CA ARG A 78 -1.82 -8.64 16.20
C ARG A 78 -0.57 -9.24 16.84
N GLU A 79 0.21 -10.00 16.05
CA GLU A 79 1.45 -10.66 16.48
C GLU A 79 2.69 -9.78 16.26
N LEU A 80 2.54 -8.63 15.60
CA LEU A 80 3.59 -7.63 15.46
C LEU A 80 3.83 -6.89 16.78
N SER A 81 5.04 -6.35 16.96
CA SER A 81 5.33 -5.44 18.08
C SER A 81 4.50 -4.15 17.99
N ALA A 82 4.33 -3.45 19.11
CA ALA A 82 3.55 -2.20 19.13
C ALA A 82 4.08 -1.14 18.14
N ASP A 83 5.39 -1.04 17.99
CA ASP A 83 6.04 -0.13 17.04
C ASP A 83 5.74 -0.52 15.58
N GLU A 84 5.82 -1.81 15.28
CA GLU A 84 5.49 -2.35 13.95
C GLU A 84 4.01 -2.19 13.62
N GLN A 85 3.13 -2.43 14.60
CA GLN A 85 1.71 -2.18 14.44
C GLN A 85 1.48 -0.71 14.10
N SER A 86 2.07 0.22 14.87
CA SER A 86 2.00 1.66 14.61
C SER A 86 2.50 2.04 13.20
N ALA A 87 3.63 1.46 12.78
CA ALA A 87 4.19 1.66 11.45
C ALA A 87 3.23 1.18 10.35
N VAL A 88 2.61 0.01 10.53
CA VAL A 88 1.62 -0.54 9.59
C VAL A 88 0.38 0.36 9.50
N ARG A 89 -0.12 0.91 10.61
CA ARG A 89 -1.25 1.86 10.56
C ARG A 89 -0.90 3.11 9.76
N LYS A 90 0.28 3.69 10.01
CA LYS A 90 0.78 4.85 9.26
C LYS A 90 0.94 4.54 7.77
N ALA A 91 1.50 3.39 7.44
CA ALA A 91 1.69 2.96 6.05
C ALA A 91 0.35 2.77 5.33
N MET A 92 -0.63 2.13 5.97
CA MET A 92 -1.97 1.98 5.38
C MET A 92 -2.66 3.33 5.18
N LEU A 93 -2.58 4.25 6.14
CA LEU A 93 -3.17 5.59 5.99
C LEU A 93 -2.49 6.39 4.87
N ALA A 94 -1.17 6.34 4.78
CA ALA A 94 -0.42 6.98 3.69
C ALA A 94 -0.84 6.41 2.32
N LEU A 95 -0.89 5.08 2.19
CA LEU A 95 -1.35 4.41 0.98
C LEU A 95 -2.80 4.78 0.63
N PHE A 96 -3.68 4.89 1.62
CA PHE A 96 -5.06 5.32 1.42
C PHE A 96 -5.12 6.75 0.86
N VAL A 97 -4.36 7.68 1.44
CA VAL A 97 -4.27 9.07 0.96
C VAL A 97 -3.70 9.14 -0.45
N ASP A 98 -2.58 8.45 -0.71
CA ASP A 98 -1.90 8.45 -2.00
C ASP A 98 -2.82 7.90 -3.11
N ILE A 99 -3.48 6.78 -2.85
CA ILE A 99 -4.39 6.15 -3.82
C ILE A 99 -5.61 7.03 -4.10
N ASN A 100 -6.16 7.69 -3.08
CA ASN A 100 -7.29 8.61 -3.26
C ASN A 100 -6.90 9.94 -3.92
N SER A 101 -5.61 10.27 -3.94
CA SER A 101 -5.07 11.42 -4.65
C SER A 101 -4.89 11.17 -6.15
N ILE A 102 -4.96 9.92 -6.61
CA ILE A 102 -4.89 9.58 -8.04
C ILE A 102 -6.21 10.00 -8.73
N PRO A 103 -6.15 10.78 -9.82
CA PRO A 103 -7.33 11.18 -10.58
C PRO A 103 -8.23 9.99 -10.98
N LYS A 104 -9.55 10.11 -10.77
CA LYS A 104 -10.51 9.02 -11.03
C LYS A 104 -10.57 8.59 -12.50
N ASN A 105 -10.17 9.45 -13.43
CA ASN A 105 -10.06 9.09 -14.84
C ASN A 105 -8.85 8.20 -15.14
N LEU A 106 -7.93 8.04 -14.19
CA LEU A 106 -6.78 7.16 -14.30
C LEU A 106 -6.98 5.81 -13.59
N ILE A 107 -7.83 5.71 -12.56
CA ILE A 107 -8.02 4.47 -11.75
C ILE A 107 -9.47 4.15 -11.36
#